data_AF-A0A960SYE0-F1
#
_entry.id   AF-A0A960SYE0-F1
#
_cell.length_a   1.000
_cell.length_b   1.000
_cell.length_c   1.000
_cell.angle_alpha   90.00
_cell.angle_beta   90.00
_cell.angle_gamma   90.00
#
_symmetry.space_group_name_H-M   'P 1'
#
loop_
_entity.id
_entity.type
_entity.pdbx_description
1 polymer ?
#
loop_
_entity_poly.entity_id
_entity_poly.type
_entity_poly.pdbx_seq_one_letter_code
_entity_poly.pdbx_strand_id
1 'polypeptide(L)'
;MSGGKADKPVKIAFVSTMAGSPWGGSEELWSMTAMRLLEMGHTVVASTFDWPVRPPKVKALEEKGARFHYRAMKKPVLAKLADKVLG
;
A
#
# COMPACT_ATOMS: atom_id res chain seq x y z
N MET A 1 -37.01 4.28 1.32
CA MET A 1 -35.54 4.15 1.21
C MET A 1 -35.22 2.70 1.55
N SER A 2 -34.96 1.87 0.54
CA SER A 2 -34.78 0.41 0.75
C SER A 2 -33.49 0.18 1.55
N GLY A 3 -33.64 -0.30 2.78
CA GLY A 3 -32.53 -0.79 3.60
C GLY A 3 -32.01 -2.10 3.00
N GLY A 4 -31.03 -2.00 2.11
CA GLY A 4 -30.24 -3.16 1.71
C GLY A 4 -29.52 -3.72 2.94
N LYS A 5 -29.48 -5.06 3.08
CA LYS A 5 -28.66 -5.74 4.10
C LYS A 5 -27.27 -5.10 4.13
N ALA A 6 -26.80 -4.73 5.32
CA ALA A 6 -25.40 -4.33 5.48
C ALA A 6 -24.52 -5.47 4.94
N ASP A 7 -23.63 -5.15 3.99
CA ASP A 7 -22.70 -6.13 3.45
C ASP A 7 -21.84 -6.69 4.57
N LYS A 8 -21.72 -8.03 4.62
CA LYS A 8 -20.91 -8.70 5.63
C LYS A 8 -19.47 -8.19 5.53
N PRO A 9 -18.82 -7.81 6.64
CA PRO A 9 -17.41 -7.42 6.61
C PRO A 9 -16.54 -8.51 6.01
N VAL A 10 -15.74 -8.15 4.99
CA VAL A 10 -14.78 -9.02 4.32
C VAL A 10 -13.36 -8.49 4.46
N LYS A 11 -12.37 -9.31 4.11
CA LYS A 11 -10.94 -8.96 4.10
C LYS A 11 -10.45 -8.88 2.65
N ILE A 12 -9.97 -7.71 2.23
CA ILE A 12 -9.42 -7.49 0.89
C ILE A 12 -7.92 -7.20 0.99
N ALA A 13 -7.14 -7.79 0.08
CA ALA A 13 -5.71 -7.53 -0.05
C ALA A 13 -5.39 -6.86 -1.39
N PHE A 14 -4.63 -5.76 -1.35
CA PHE A 14 -4.03 -5.15 -2.53
C PHE A 14 -2.54 -5.45 -2.58
N VAL A 15 -2.02 -5.88 -3.73
CA VAL A 15 -0.59 -6.16 -3.91
C VAL A 15 -0.09 -5.32 -5.07
N SER A 16 0.68 -4.27 -4.77
CA SER A 16 1.36 -3.49 -5.81
C SER A 16 2.72 -4.12 -6.10
N THR A 17 2.95 -4.47 -7.36
CA THR A 17 4.25 -4.92 -7.88
C THR A 17 5.02 -3.77 -8.54
N MET A 18 4.52 -2.53 -8.45
CA MET A 18 5.17 -1.35 -9.01
C MET A 18 6.52 -1.14 -8.33
N ALA A 19 7.61 -1.39 -9.05
CA ALA A 19 8.98 -1.28 -8.54
C ALA A 19 9.77 -0.15 -9.22
N GLY A 20 9.20 0.53 -10.22
CA GLY A 20 9.86 1.63 -10.95
C GLY A 20 9.54 3.03 -10.41
N SER A 21 8.41 3.20 -9.74
CA SER A 21 7.96 4.47 -9.16
C SER A 21 7.22 4.24 -7.84
N PRO A 22 7.34 5.14 -6.84
CA PRO A 22 6.59 5.03 -5.60
C PRO A 22 5.07 5.14 -5.77
N TRP A 23 4.61 5.73 -6.87
CA TRP A 23 3.19 5.91 -7.17
C TRP A 23 2.93 5.93 -8.68
N GLY A 24 1.77 5.42 -9.10
CA GLY A 24 1.34 5.34 -10.49
C GLY A 24 -0.19 5.29 -10.59
N GLY A 25 -0.70 5.12 -11.81
CA GLY A 25 -2.15 5.08 -12.05
C GLY A 25 -2.84 3.89 -11.37
N SER A 26 -2.20 2.72 -11.34
CA SER A 26 -2.70 1.56 -10.58
C SER A 26 -2.79 1.85 -9.09
N GLU A 27 -1.79 2.55 -8.54
CA GLU A 27 -1.74 2.95 -7.14
C GLU A 27 -2.85 3.92 -6.78
N GLU A 28 -3.15 4.84 -7.69
CA GLU A 28 -4.27 5.74 -7.56
C GLU A 28 -5.59 4.97 -7.39
N LEU A 29 -5.88 4.07 -8.34
CA LEU A 29 -7.14 3.32 -8.36
C LEU A 29 -7.31 2.42 -7.13
N TRP A 30 -6.29 1.66 -6.77
CA TRP A 30 -6.43 0.76 -5.62
C TRP A 30 -6.51 1.53 -4.30
N SER A 31 -5.83 2.68 -4.19
CA SER A 31 -5.89 3.49 -2.96
C SER A 31 -7.27 4.10 -2.73
N MET A 32 -7.92 4.60 -3.78
CA MET A 32 -9.29 5.10 -3.73
C MET A 32 -10.27 3.99 -3.36
N THR A 33 -10.10 2.81 -3.98
CA THR A 33 -10.93 1.64 -3.68
C THR A 33 -10.73 1.17 -2.23
N ALA A 34 -9.49 1.11 -1.75
CA ALA A 34 -9.15 0.76 -0.38
C ALA A 34 -9.81 1.70 0.64
N MET A 35 -9.77 3.02 0.39
CA MET A 35 -10.42 4.01 1.25
C MET A 35 -11.92 3.74 1.34
N ARG A 36 -12.57 3.52 0.20
CA ARG A 36 -14.01 3.23 0.15
C ARG A 36 -14.37 1.95 0.89
N LEU A 37 -13.57 0.90 0.74
CA LEU A 37 -13.78 -0.38 1.44
C LEU A 37 -13.66 -0.22 2.96
N LEU A 38 -12.70 0.58 3.44
CA LEU A 38 -12.56 0.89 4.87
C LEU A 38 -13.77 1.66 5.40
N GLU A 39 -14.28 2.64 4.65
CA GLU A 39 -15.50 3.39 5.00
C GLU A 39 -16.74 2.50 5.07
N MET A 40 -16.79 1.44 4.25
CA MET A 40 -17.84 0.43 4.27
C MET A 40 -17.68 -0.59 5.42
N GLY A 41 -16.65 -0.46 6.25
CA GLY A 41 -16.39 -1.35 7.38
C GLY A 41 -15.69 -2.66 7.01
N HIS A 42 -15.12 -2.76 5.82
CA HIS A 42 -14.29 -3.90 5.43
C HIS A 42 -12.86 -3.77 5.98
N THR A 43 -12.19 -4.90 6.12
CA THR A 43 -10.77 -4.93 6.46
C THR A 43 -9.93 -4.86 5.20
N VAL A 44 -8.99 -3.92 5.14
CA VAL A 44 -8.06 -3.79 4.02
C VAL A 44 -6.64 -4.06 4.49
N VAL A 45 -5.93 -4.88 3.74
CA VAL A 45 -4.48 -5.03 3.83
C VAL A 45 -3.84 -4.68 2.50
N ALA A 46 -2.64 -4.11 2.52
CA ALA A 46 -1.90 -3.78 1.31
C ALA A 46 -0.44 -4.22 1.42
N SER A 47 0.14 -4.65 0.31
CA SER A 47 1.57 -4.94 0.24
C SER A 47 2.22 -4.15 -0.87
N THR A 48 3.09 -3.22 -0.47
CA THR A 48 3.84 -2.32 -1.35
C THR A 48 5.33 -2.45 -1.06
N PHE A 49 6.18 -1.88 -1.90
CA PHE A 49 7.58 -1.73 -1.52
C PHE A 49 7.74 -0.66 -0.42
N ASP A 50 8.79 -0.83 0.38
CA ASP A 50 9.23 0.15 1.37
C ASP A 50 9.98 1.29 0.67
N TRP A 51 9.22 2.21 0.09
CA TRP A 51 9.76 3.35 -0.62
C TRP A 51 10.45 4.32 0.35
N PRO A 52 11.57 4.98 -0.03
CA PRO A 52 12.31 5.85 0.88
C PRO A 52 11.47 7.03 1.36
N VAL A 53 10.59 7.52 0.49
CA VAL A 53 9.56 8.49 0.83
C VAL A 53 8.21 7.80 0.72
N ARG A 54 7.51 7.69 1.84
CA ARG A 54 6.19 7.06 1.89
C ARG A 54 5.15 7.94 1.19
N PRO A 55 4.37 7.41 0.24
CA PRO A 55 3.32 8.19 -0.42
C PRO A 55 2.26 8.69 0.58
N PRO A 56 1.78 9.95 0.50
CA PRO A 56 0.79 10.48 1.44
C PRO A 56 -0.51 9.66 1.52
N LYS A 57 -0.93 9.04 0.40
CA LYS A 57 -2.13 8.19 0.34
C LYS A 57 -1.98 6.89 1.12
N VAL A 58 -0.78 6.35 1.20
CA VAL A 58 -0.49 5.20 2.06
C VAL A 58 -0.70 5.59 3.52
N LYS A 59 -0.14 6.73 3.94
CA LYS A 59 -0.32 7.25 5.30
C LYS A 59 -1.80 7.47 5.65
N ALA A 60 -2.57 8.09 4.74
CA ALA A 60 -4.00 8.32 4.93
C ALA A 60 -4.78 7.00 5.09
N LEU A 61 -4.41 5.93 4.37
CA LEU A 61 -5.00 4.61 4.51
C LEU A 61 -4.62 3.94 5.84
N GLU A 62 -3.35 4.06 6.27
CA GLU A 62 -2.90 3.59 7.58
C GLU A 62 -3.69 4.28 8.72
N GLU A 63 -3.86 5.61 8.65
CA GLU A 63 -4.65 6.41 9.59
C GLU A 63 -6.13 5.98 9.61
N LYS A 64 -6.67 5.52 8.46
CA LYS A 64 -8.03 4.97 8.35
C LYS A 64 -8.15 3.52 8.84
N GLY A 65 -7.04 2.85 9.17
CA GLY A 65 -7.00 1.50 9.73
C GLY A 65 -6.63 0.38 8.75
N ALA A 66 -6.17 0.72 7.53
CA ALA A 66 -5.55 -0.29 6.65
C ALA A 66 -4.23 -0.79 7.25
N ARG A 67 -3.92 -2.06 7.02
CA ARG A 67 -2.63 -2.65 7.44
C ARG A 67 -1.70 -2.81 6.25
N PHE A 68 -0.44 -2.44 6.41
CA PHE A 68 0.55 -2.54 5.33
C PHE A 68 1.63 -3.58 5.64
N HIS A 69 1.99 -4.35 4.61
CA HIS A 69 3.20 -5.17 4.57
C HIS A 69 4.18 -4.58 3.57
N TYR A 70 5.18 -3.87 4.07
CA TYR A 70 6.23 -3.26 3.27
C TYR A 70 7.31 -4.27 2.91
N ARG A 71 7.62 -4.37 1.61
CA ARG A 71 8.67 -5.27 1.09
C ARG A 71 9.92 -4.47 0.77
N ALA A 72 11.09 -5.00 1.15
CA ALA A 72 12.36 -4.35 0.83
C ALA A 72 12.53 -4.21 -0.70
N MET A 73 12.97 -3.02 -1.13
CA MET A 73 13.43 -2.83 -2.50
C MET A 73 14.82 -3.47 -2.65
N LYS A 74 15.13 -4.00 -3.85
CA LYS A 74 16.50 -4.43 -4.13
C LYS A 74 17.41 -3.20 -4.12
N LYS A 75 18.39 -3.16 -3.20
CA LYS A 75 19.44 -2.11 -3.20
C LYS A 75 20.07 -2.05 -4.60
N PRO A 76 20.19 -0.86 -5.22
CA PRO A 76 20.93 -0.73 -6.46
C PRO A 76 22.36 -1.24 -6.25
N VAL A 77 22.94 -1.87 -7.27
CA VAL A 77 24.27 -2.50 -7.18
C VAL A 77 25.34 -1.52 -6.68
N LEU A 78 25.22 -0.24 -7.05
CA LEU A 78 26.08 0.84 -6.58
C LEU A 78 26.06 1.01 -5.05
N ALA A 79 24.88 0.91 -4.43
CA ALA A 79 24.75 1.00 -2.97
C ALA A 79 25.39 -0.22 -2.26
N LYS A 80 25.37 -1.40 -2.90
CA LYS A 80 26.06 -2.59 -2.36
C LYS A 80 27.58 -2.47 -2.42
N LEU A 81 28.12 -1.78 -3.42
CA LEU A 81 29.55 -1.54 -3.57
C LEU A 81 30.05 -0.49 -2.56
N ALA A 82 29.28 0.58 -2.33
CA ALA A 82 29.60 1.57 -1.31
C ALA A 82 29.71 0.97 0.10
N ASP A 83 28.76 0.09 0.46
CA ASP A 83 28.78 -0.65 1.74
C ASP A 83 30.04 -1.55 1.89
N LYS A 84 30.69 -1.94 0.79
CA LYS A 84 31.87 -2.83 0.78
C LYS A 84 33.21 -2.10 0.76
N VAL A 85 33.23 -0.83 0.34
CA VAL A 85 34.45 0.00 0.26
C VAL A 85 34.60 0.88 1.51
N LEU A 86 33.49 1.24 2.15
CA LEU A 86 33.45 2.09 3.34
C LEU A 86 33.20 1.33 4.66
N GLY A 87 33.06 0.00 4.59
CA GLY A 87 33.01 -0.90 5.74
C GLY A 87 34.26 -1.77 5.79
#